data_AF-A0A2U3L484-F1
#
_entry.id   AF-A0A2U3L484-F1
#
_cell.length_a   1.000
_cell.length_b   1.000
_cell.length_c   1.000
_cell.angle_alpha   90.00
_cell.angle_beta   90.00
_cell.angle_gamma   90.00
#
_symmetry.space_group_name_H-M   'P 1'
#
loop_
_entity.id
_entity.type
_entity.pdbx_description
1 polymer ?
#
loop_
_entity_poly.entity_id
_entity_poly.type
_entity_poly.pdbx_seq_one_letter_code
_entity_poly.pdbx_strand_id
1 'polypeptide(L)'
;MTLKRPPGRQCLLQGNEAIVEGALAAGCRFFAGYPITPATEISEVMSSRLPAVDGVFIQMEDEIASLGAVIGASLAGVKSMTATSGPGFSLMQENLGFACAAEVPCVIVNVMRGGLSTGLATRVGQGDVMQARWGTHGDHPIIVLAASTTQDCFTTTVRAFNLSEKYRTPVILLTDEVVSHTREKIYLPRPEEVEVIDRIRPDVPPDWYIPYEDNSRGVPPMSVFGDGYRYHVTGLIHDVRGFPTERQDEITAFMNRIFRKITQHLPDIEQIDEEMTEDAEIVVIAYGSVSRSARRAVREARGLGVKAGLVQLVSLWPFPRQAVEAVLRRVRMVLVPELNMGQISREVKRVNKGATRVETLNRVDGSLITPGEILTRLVKN
;
A
#
# COMPACT_ATOMS: atom_id res chain seq x y z
N MET A 1 6.07 -31.75 21.35
CA MET A 1 5.38 -30.44 21.45
C MET A 1 4.31 -30.40 20.38
N THR A 2 3.04 -30.43 20.80
CA THR A 2 1.87 -30.37 19.93
C THR A 2 1.86 -29.02 19.22
N LEU A 3 2.11 -29.02 17.91
CA LEU A 3 1.96 -27.83 17.05
C LEU A 3 0.50 -27.37 17.16
N LYS A 4 0.26 -26.30 17.94
CA LYS A 4 -1.03 -25.58 17.92
C LYS A 4 -1.27 -25.20 16.46
N ARG A 5 -2.27 -25.82 15.84
CA ARG A 5 -2.75 -25.39 14.52
C ARG A 5 -3.10 -23.91 14.65
N PRO A 6 -2.60 -23.01 13.78
CA PRO A 6 -3.00 -21.62 13.84
C PRO A 6 -4.53 -21.55 13.72
N PRO A 7 -5.21 -20.71 14.52
CA PRO A 7 -6.65 -20.52 14.41
C PRO A 7 -6.94 -19.94 13.03
N GLY A 8 -7.80 -20.60 12.23
CA GLY A 8 -8.16 -20.15 10.88
C GLY A 8 -8.43 -21.28 9.90
N ARG A 9 -9.10 -20.96 8.78
CA ARG A 9 -9.33 -21.87 7.67
C ARG A 9 -8.07 -21.92 6.80
N GLN A 10 -7.50 -23.12 6.67
CA GLN A 10 -6.38 -23.34 5.76
C GLN A 10 -6.90 -23.45 4.31
N CYS A 11 -6.29 -22.73 3.38
CA CYS A 11 -6.58 -22.82 1.95
C CYS A 11 -5.32 -22.64 1.10
N LEU A 12 -5.39 -23.08 -0.16
CA LEU A 12 -4.37 -22.82 -1.17
C LEU A 12 -4.91 -21.73 -2.09
N LEU A 13 -4.34 -20.53 -2.02
CA LEU A 13 -4.75 -19.39 -2.85
C LEU A 13 -3.57 -18.83 -3.62
N GLN A 14 -3.88 -18.19 -4.74
CA GLN A 14 -2.99 -17.29 -5.47
C GLN A 14 -2.93 -15.92 -4.78
N GLY A 15 -1.85 -15.14 -4.97
CA GLY A 15 -1.72 -13.79 -4.43
C GLY A 15 -2.92 -12.89 -4.74
N ASN A 16 -3.35 -12.85 -6.00
CA ASN A 16 -4.55 -12.11 -6.44
C ASN A 16 -5.83 -12.56 -5.71
N GLU A 17 -6.03 -13.87 -5.53
CA GLU A 17 -7.18 -14.41 -4.80
C GLU A 17 -7.13 -14.01 -3.32
N ALA A 18 -5.94 -14.00 -2.70
CA ALA A 18 -5.76 -13.59 -1.31
C ALA A 18 -6.04 -12.09 -1.09
N ILE A 19 -5.71 -11.23 -2.07
CA ILE A 19 -6.12 -9.82 -2.07
C ILE A 19 -7.64 -9.70 -2.05
N VAL A 20 -8.35 -10.50 -2.87
CA VAL A 20 -9.82 -10.47 -2.90
C VAL A 20 -10.40 -10.92 -1.56
N GLU A 21 -9.92 -12.01 -0.97
CA GLU A 21 -10.37 -12.44 0.36
C GLU A 21 -10.11 -11.36 1.42
N GLY A 22 -8.95 -10.69 1.38
CA GLY A 22 -8.62 -9.61 2.31
C GLY A 22 -9.56 -8.41 2.15
N ALA A 23 -9.86 -8.03 0.92
CA ALA A 23 -10.78 -6.93 0.63
C ALA A 23 -12.21 -7.22 1.11
N LEU A 24 -12.73 -8.42 0.83
CA LEU A 24 -14.06 -8.84 1.25
C LEU A 24 -14.16 -8.91 2.78
N ALA A 25 -13.12 -9.45 3.43
CA ALA A 25 -13.02 -9.51 4.88
C ALA A 25 -12.96 -8.12 5.53
N ALA A 26 -12.32 -7.14 4.86
CA ALA A 26 -12.29 -5.74 5.31
C ALA A 26 -13.60 -4.97 5.11
N GLY A 27 -14.61 -5.61 4.48
CA GLY A 27 -15.91 -4.99 4.22
C GLY A 27 -16.02 -4.30 2.86
N CYS A 28 -15.13 -4.57 1.90
CA CYS A 28 -15.25 -4.06 0.54
C CYS A 28 -16.58 -4.49 -0.10
N ARG A 29 -17.33 -3.55 -0.68
CA ARG A 29 -18.62 -3.80 -1.35
C ARG A 29 -18.73 -3.18 -2.73
N PHE A 30 -17.67 -2.55 -3.22
CA PHE A 30 -17.65 -1.99 -4.57
C PHE A 30 -16.29 -2.18 -5.24
N PHE A 31 -16.31 -2.71 -6.45
CA PHE A 31 -15.14 -2.77 -7.33
C PHE A 31 -15.47 -2.18 -8.69
N ALA A 32 -14.62 -1.29 -9.17
CA ALA A 32 -14.62 -0.88 -10.56
C ALA A 32 -13.20 -0.98 -11.12
N GLY A 33 -13.04 -1.58 -12.29
CA GLY A 33 -11.73 -1.82 -12.88
C GLY A 33 -11.75 -2.07 -14.38
N TYR A 34 -10.58 -1.97 -15.00
CA TYR A 34 -10.33 -2.30 -16.39
C TYR A 34 -9.36 -3.49 -16.47
N PRO A 35 -9.61 -4.51 -17.29
CA PRO A 35 -8.76 -5.70 -17.34
C PRO A 35 -7.32 -5.38 -17.76
N ILE A 36 -6.35 -5.73 -16.92
CA ILE A 36 -4.92 -5.56 -17.20
C ILE A 36 -4.09 -6.63 -16.48
N THR A 37 -3.23 -7.33 -17.22
CA THR A 37 -2.26 -8.28 -16.62
C THR A 37 -1.23 -7.51 -15.77
N PRO A 38 -0.87 -7.96 -14.56
CA PRO A 38 -1.22 -9.21 -13.87
C PRO A 38 -2.29 -9.02 -12.78
N ALA A 39 -3.19 -8.06 -12.94
CA ALA A 39 -4.27 -7.76 -11.98
C ALA A 39 -5.63 -8.37 -12.37
N THR A 40 -5.74 -9.00 -13.55
CA THR A 40 -7.01 -9.48 -14.12
C THR A 40 -7.72 -10.48 -13.20
N GLU A 41 -7.00 -11.37 -12.53
CA GLU A 41 -7.60 -12.36 -11.62
C GLU A 41 -8.30 -11.69 -10.42
N ILE A 42 -7.86 -10.51 -9.98
CA ILE A 42 -8.57 -9.75 -8.94
C ILE A 42 -9.95 -9.35 -9.46
N SER A 43 -10.00 -8.79 -10.68
CA SER A 43 -11.25 -8.38 -11.34
C SER A 43 -12.18 -9.58 -11.59
N GLU A 44 -11.63 -10.68 -12.12
CA GLU A 44 -12.38 -11.91 -12.38
C GLU A 44 -13.01 -12.46 -11.10
N VAL A 45 -12.23 -12.62 -10.03
CA VAL A 45 -12.74 -13.16 -8.77
C VAL A 45 -13.73 -12.18 -8.13
N MET A 46 -13.47 -10.88 -8.15
CA MET A 46 -14.42 -9.85 -7.66
C MET A 46 -15.77 -9.88 -8.38
N SER A 47 -15.77 -10.10 -9.71
CA SER A 47 -16.99 -10.18 -10.51
C SER A 47 -17.95 -11.28 -10.03
N SER A 48 -17.40 -12.39 -9.53
CA SER A 48 -18.16 -13.50 -8.98
C SER A 48 -18.48 -13.33 -7.50
N ARG A 49 -17.56 -12.77 -6.72
CA ARG A 49 -17.64 -12.76 -5.25
C ARG A 49 -18.42 -11.59 -4.68
N LEU A 50 -18.37 -10.41 -5.30
CA LEU A 50 -19.08 -9.23 -4.79
C LEU A 50 -20.60 -9.41 -4.80
N PRO A 51 -21.23 -9.92 -5.88
CA PRO A 51 -22.69 -10.16 -5.87
C PRO A 51 -23.13 -11.13 -4.76
N ALA A 52 -22.26 -12.07 -4.36
CA ALA A 52 -22.57 -13.03 -3.29
C ALA A 52 -22.55 -12.40 -1.87
N VAL A 53 -22.10 -11.15 -1.73
CA VAL A 53 -22.08 -10.40 -0.47
C VAL A 53 -22.79 -9.05 -0.60
N ASP A 54 -23.75 -8.95 -1.52
CA ASP A 54 -24.53 -7.74 -1.83
C ASP A 54 -23.66 -6.54 -2.25
N GLY A 55 -22.49 -6.81 -2.81
CA GLY A 55 -21.60 -5.82 -3.40
C GLY A 55 -21.80 -5.67 -4.91
N VAL A 56 -21.19 -4.62 -5.48
CA VAL A 56 -21.29 -4.28 -6.90
C VAL A 56 -19.93 -4.38 -7.56
N PHE A 57 -19.89 -5.10 -8.68
CA PHE A 57 -18.76 -5.15 -9.60
C PHE A 57 -19.12 -4.43 -10.89
N ILE A 58 -18.22 -3.58 -11.39
CA ILE A 58 -18.37 -2.94 -12.70
C ILE A 58 -17.04 -3.03 -13.45
N GLN A 59 -17.08 -3.57 -14.67
CA GLN A 59 -15.99 -3.39 -15.61
C GLN A 59 -16.17 -2.04 -16.30
N MET A 60 -15.26 -1.11 -16.06
CA MET A 60 -15.30 0.20 -16.70
C MET A 60 -14.62 0.15 -18.07
N GLU A 61 -14.79 1.23 -18.84
CA GLU A 61 -14.23 1.41 -20.18
C GLU A 61 -12.71 1.65 -20.17
N ASP A 62 -12.17 2.21 -19.09
CA ASP A 62 -10.74 2.45 -18.87
C ASP A 62 -10.41 2.63 -17.37
N GLU A 63 -9.13 2.81 -17.04
CA GLU A 63 -8.68 3.05 -15.67
C GLU A 63 -9.04 4.43 -15.10
N ILE A 64 -9.32 5.43 -15.94
CA ILE A 64 -9.77 6.75 -15.50
C ILE A 64 -11.18 6.60 -14.93
N ALA A 65 -12.09 6.02 -15.70
CA ALA A 65 -13.46 5.72 -15.32
C ALA A 65 -13.50 4.77 -14.11
N SER A 66 -12.59 3.79 -14.06
CA SER A 66 -12.42 2.86 -12.91
C SER A 66 -12.22 3.61 -11.60
N LEU A 67 -11.21 4.47 -11.49
CA LEU A 67 -10.95 5.17 -10.23
C LEU A 67 -12.02 6.23 -9.93
N GLY A 68 -12.59 6.89 -10.96
CA GLY A 68 -13.72 7.79 -10.79
C GLY A 68 -14.94 7.11 -10.16
N ALA A 69 -15.30 5.93 -10.63
CA ALA A 69 -16.39 5.14 -10.07
C ALA A 69 -16.11 4.67 -8.63
N VAL A 70 -14.88 4.25 -8.33
CA VAL A 70 -14.45 3.87 -6.97
C VAL A 70 -14.58 5.04 -5.99
N ILE A 71 -14.15 6.24 -6.39
CA ILE A 71 -14.26 7.45 -5.58
C ILE A 71 -15.73 7.79 -5.34
N GLY A 72 -16.57 7.74 -6.38
CA GLY A 72 -18.02 7.95 -6.26
C GLY A 72 -18.68 6.97 -5.30
N ALA A 73 -18.35 5.68 -5.40
CA ALA A 73 -18.87 4.65 -4.49
C ALA A 73 -18.43 4.90 -3.03
N SER A 74 -17.19 5.34 -2.80
CA SER A 74 -16.74 5.69 -1.46
C SER A 74 -17.48 6.88 -0.88
N LEU A 75 -17.78 7.91 -1.68
CA LEU A 75 -18.62 9.03 -1.28
C LEU A 75 -20.07 8.61 -1.00
N ALA A 76 -20.55 7.56 -1.67
CA ALA A 76 -21.82 6.89 -1.39
C ALA A 76 -21.74 5.92 -0.18
N GLY A 77 -20.62 5.89 0.56
CA GLY A 77 -20.53 5.29 1.88
C GLY A 77 -20.08 3.84 1.93
N VAL A 78 -19.68 3.24 0.80
CA VAL A 78 -19.17 1.87 0.76
C VAL A 78 -17.65 1.84 0.67
N LYS A 79 -17.02 0.82 1.26
CA LYS A 79 -15.60 0.55 1.03
C LYS A 79 -15.42 0.08 -0.41
N SER A 80 -14.62 0.82 -1.17
CA SER A 80 -14.44 0.61 -2.59
C SER A 80 -12.96 0.42 -2.94
N MET A 81 -12.71 -0.33 -4.02
CA MET A 81 -11.37 -0.53 -4.53
C MET A 81 -11.31 -0.72 -6.04
N THR A 82 -10.11 -0.56 -6.58
CA THR A 82 -9.76 -0.97 -7.94
C THR A 82 -8.47 -1.80 -7.93
N ALA A 83 -8.18 -2.47 -9.03
CA ALA A 83 -6.92 -3.16 -9.26
C ALA A 83 -6.41 -2.87 -10.66
N THR A 84 -5.10 -2.62 -10.78
CA THR A 84 -4.44 -2.22 -12.02
C THR A 84 -2.96 -2.63 -12.03
N SER A 85 -2.23 -2.21 -13.06
CA SER A 85 -0.77 -2.29 -13.16
C SER A 85 -0.21 -0.94 -13.65
N GLY A 86 1.12 -0.78 -13.74
CA GLY A 86 1.79 0.48 -14.04
C GLY A 86 1.17 1.38 -15.13
N PRO A 87 0.78 0.86 -16.32
CA PRO A 87 0.11 1.67 -17.34
C PRO A 87 -1.21 2.26 -16.88
N GLY A 88 -2.10 1.44 -16.33
CA GLY A 88 -3.39 1.87 -15.83
C GLY A 88 -3.25 2.76 -14.59
N PHE A 89 -2.28 2.46 -13.72
CA PHE A 89 -1.95 3.32 -12.59
C PHE A 89 -1.52 4.72 -13.04
N SER A 90 -0.85 4.84 -14.20
CA SER A 90 -0.52 6.15 -14.79
C SER A 90 -1.76 6.95 -15.20
N LEU A 91 -2.78 6.29 -15.74
CA LEU A 91 -4.06 6.91 -16.10
C LEU A 91 -4.86 7.33 -14.86
N MET A 92 -4.71 6.62 -13.75
CA MET A 92 -5.40 6.93 -12.49
C MET A 92 -4.85 8.15 -11.74
N GLN A 93 -3.70 8.71 -12.11
CA GLN A 93 -2.98 9.70 -11.27
C GLN A 93 -3.78 10.99 -11.02
N GLU A 94 -4.58 11.44 -11.98
CA GLU A 94 -5.44 12.63 -11.79
C GLU A 94 -6.53 12.37 -10.74
N ASN A 95 -7.25 11.24 -10.87
CA ASN A 95 -8.27 10.84 -9.92
C ASN A 95 -7.68 10.49 -8.54
N LEU A 96 -6.45 9.97 -8.48
CA LEU A 96 -5.75 9.76 -7.21
C LEU A 96 -5.48 11.10 -6.51
N GLY A 97 -5.03 12.12 -7.25
CA GLY A 97 -4.86 13.48 -6.72
C GLY A 97 -6.18 14.06 -6.21
N PHE A 98 -7.26 13.88 -6.97
CA PHE A 98 -8.61 14.26 -6.54
C PHE A 98 -9.03 13.54 -5.24
N ALA A 99 -8.82 12.23 -5.12
CA ALA A 99 -9.14 11.47 -3.92
C ALA A 99 -8.34 11.95 -2.69
N CYS A 100 -7.06 12.30 -2.89
CA CYS A 100 -6.23 12.90 -1.84
C CYS A 100 -6.79 14.24 -1.38
N ALA A 101 -7.10 15.15 -2.32
CA ALA A 101 -7.59 16.50 -2.03
C ALA A 101 -8.99 16.47 -1.38
N ALA A 102 -9.89 15.61 -1.88
CA ALA A 102 -11.24 15.44 -1.36
C ALA A 102 -11.32 14.54 -0.11
N GLU A 103 -10.18 13.99 0.34
CA GLU A 103 -10.07 13.07 1.48
C GLU A 103 -11.02 11.87 1.40
N VAL A 104 -11.06 11.27 0.21
CA VAL A 104 -11.92 10.12 -0.09
C VAL A 104 -11.14 8.82 0.14
N PRO A 105 -11.58 7.97 1.08
CA PRO A 105 -10.92 6.68 1.31
C PRO A 105 -11.26 5.67 0.22
N CYS A 106 -10.25 5.06 -0.37
CA CYS A 106 -10.38 3.93 -1.29
C CYS A 106 -9.05 3.17 -1.35
N VAL A 107 -9.09 1.92 -1.81
CA VAL A 107 -7.88 1.10 -1.99
C VAL A 107 -7.57 0.92 -3.47
N ILE A 108 -6.33 1.19 -3.86
CA ILE A 108 -5.82 0.96 -5.22
C ILE A 108 -4.77 -0.14 -5.15
N VAL A 109 -5.04 -1.28 -5.75
CA VAL A 109 -4.04 -2.35 -5.89
C VAL A 109 -3.27 -2.12 -7.18
N ASN A 110 -1.98 -1.83 -7.09
CA ASN A 110 -1.09 -1.81 -8.25
C ASN A 110 -0.22 -3.07 -8.25
N VAL A 111 -0.55 -4.00 -9.14
CA VAL A 111 0.24 -5.19 -9.41
C VAL A 111 1.37 -4.84 -10.37
N MET A 112 2.54 -4.53 -9.82
CA MET A 112 3.68 -4.07 -10.60
C MET A 112 4.18 -5.16 -11.56
N ARG A 113 4.49 -4.76 -12.78
CA ARG A 113 5.10 -5.59 -13.83
C ARG A 113 6.28 -4.84 -14.46
N GLY A 114 7.01 -5.48 -15.37
CA GLY A 114 8.13 -4.82 -16.05
C GLY A 114 7.64 -3.63 -16.89
N GLY A 115 8.12 -2.42 -16.59
CA GLY A 115 7.91 -1.20 -17.40
C GLY A 115 9.07 -0.95 -18.39
N LEU A 116 9.16 0.20 -19.08
CA LEU A 116 8.24 1.36 -19.14
C LEU A 116 7.14 1.16 -20.19
N SER A 117 6.14 2.06 -20.21
CA SER A 117 4.99 1.98 -21.15
C SER A 117 4.32 0.60 -21.04
N THR A 118 3.95 -0.06 -22.15
CA THR A 118 3.43 -1.43 -22.14
C THR A 118 4.37 -2.40 -21.41
N GLY A 119 5.68 -2.20 -21.61
CA GLY A 119 6.76 -2.94 -20.96
C GLY A 119 6.70 -4.44 -21.20
N LEU A 120 7.11 -5.20 -20.17
CA LEU A 120 7.09 -6.65 -20.12
C LEU A 120 5.84 -7.11 -19.35
N ALA A 121 4.70 -7.17 -20.04
CA ALA A 121 3.39 -7.39 -19.41
C ALA A 121 3.27 -8.65 -18.54
N THR A 122 4.07 -9.68 -18.83
CA THR A 122 4.07 -10.98 -18.15
C THR A 122 5.32 -11.23 -17.30
N ARG A 123 6.10 -10.18 -17.02
CA ARG A 123 7.33 -10.28 -16.23
C ARG A 123 7.28 -9.38 -15.02
N VAL A 124 7.96 -9.80 -13.97
CA VAL A 124 8.07 -9.05 -12.73
C VAL A 124 8.84 -7.73 -12.91
N GLY A 125 8.39 -6.72 -12.19
CA GLY A 125 9.08 -5.43 -12.04
C GLY A 125 8.58 -4.75 -10.77
N GLN A 126 9.39 -3.87 -10.20
CA GLN A 126 9.03 -3.06 -9.02
C GLN A 126 9.32 -1.58 -9.30
N GLY A 127 9.01 -1.14 -10.51
CA GLY A 127 9.34 0.20 -11.03
C GLY A 127 8.40 1.31 -10.56
N ASP A 128 7.28 0.99 -9.93
CA ASP A 128 6.20 1.95 -9.69
C ASP A 128 6.25 2.57 -8.28
N VAL A 129 7.25 2.23 -7.46
CA VAL A 129 7.34 2.69 -6.06
C VAL A 129 7.35 4.21 -5.94
N MET A 130 8.11 4.91 -6.78
CA MET A 130 8.14 6.38 -6.79
C MET A 130 6.92 6.98 -7.48
N GLN A 131 6.30 6.28 -8.45
CA GLN A 131 5.03 6.72 -9.02
C GLN A 131 3.92 6.67 -7.97
N ALA A 132 3.94 5.67 -7.08
CA ALA A 132 3.01 5.57 -5.97
C ALA A 132 3.15 6.71 -4.93
N ARG A 133 4.28 7.44 -4.94
CA ARG A 133 4.50 8.63 -4.10
C ARG A 133 4.29 9.95 -4.84
N TRP A 134 4.75 10.03 -6.08
CA TRP A 134 4.96 11.29 -6.82
C TRP A 134 4.30 11.30 -8.19
N GLY A 135 3.44 10.32 -8.50
CA GLY A 135 2.82 10.22 -9.81
C GLY A 135 1.76 11.28 -10.07
N THR A 136 1.09 11.78 -9.03
CA THR A 136 0.10 12.85 -9.14
C THR A 136 0.74 14.24 -8.94
N HIS A 137 0.09 15.27 -9.44
CA HIS A 137 0.59 16.64 -9.40
C HIS A 137 0.29 17.29 -8.04
N GLY A 138 1.18 18.20 -7.62
CA GLY A 138 1.06 18.89 -6.33
C GLY A 138 1.49 18.05 -5.13
N ASP A 139 1.68 18.73 -4.01
CA ASP A 139 2.08 18.12 -2.75
C ASP A 139 0.89 17.42 -2.08
N HIS A 140 1.03 16.14 -1.78
CA HIS A 140 0.02 15.36 -1.08
C HIS A 140 0.70 14.30 -0.21
N PRO A 141 0.14 13.98 0.96
CA PRO A 141 0.53 12.79 1.70
C PRO A 141 -0.19 11.57 1.11
N ILE A 142 0.46 10.41 1.17
CA ILE A 142 -0.10 9.15 0.68
C ILE A 142 0.39 8.00 1.55
N ILE A 143 -0.45 6.98 1.70
CA ILE A 143 -0.10 5.72 2.34
C ILE A 143 0.09 4.66 1.25
N VAL A 144 1.26 4.03 1.25
CA VAL A 144 1.62 2.97 0.31
C VAL A 144 2.21 1.79 1.06
N LEU A 145 1.54 0.65 0.92
CA LEU A 145 1.95 -0.62 1.51
C LEU A 145 2.48 -1.57 0.42
N ALA A 146 3.31 -2.53 0.80
CA ALA A 146 3.83 -3.57 -0.08
C ALA A 146 3.58 -4.96 0.53
N ALA A 147 2.99 -5.86 -0.26
CA ALA A 147 2.83 -7.27 0.12
C ALA A 147 4.00 -8.11 -0.41
N SER A 148 4.53 -9.01 0.42
CA SER A 148 5.70 -9.84 0.09
C SER A 148 5.39 -11.33 -0.04
N THR A 149 4.26 -11.80 0.46
CA THR A 149 3.82 -13.20 0.37
C THR A 149 2.33 -13.27 0.06
N THR A 150 1.81 -14.46 -0.31
CA THR A 150 0.36 -14.65 -0.47
C THR A 150 -0.39 -14.43 0.84
N GLN A 151 0.21 -14.74 2.00
CA GLN A 151 -0.38 -14.41 3.30
C GLN A 151 -0.43 -12.90 3.53
N ASP A 152 0.64 -12.19 3.16
CA ASP A 152 0.71 -10.72 3.26
C ASP A 152 -0.32 -10.06 2.36
N CYS A 153 -0.56 -10.61 1.16
CA CYS A 153 -1.63 -10.14 0.26
C CYS A 153 -2.98 -10.05 0.98
N PHE A 154 -3.32 -11.03 1.82
CA PHE A 154 -4.55 -10.96 2.63
C PHE A 154 -4.43 -9.89 3.73
N THR A 155 -3.42 -9.99 4.60
CA THR A 155 -3.32 -9.15 5.82
C THR A 155 -3.09 -7.69 5.50
N THR A 156 -2.25 -7.40 4.51
CA THR A 156 -1.92 -6.04 4.07
C THR A 156 -3.08 -5.41 3.31
N THR A 157 -3.92 -6.19 2.63
CA THR A 157 -5.17 -5.66 2.04
C THR A 157 -6.15 -5.22 3.12
N VAL A 158 -6.38 -6.05 4.15
CA VAL A 158 -7.23 -5.65 5.30
C VAL A 158 -6.70 -4.37 5.93
N ARG A 159 -5.39 -4.32 6.17
CA ARG A 159 -4.72 -3.14 6.69
C ARG A 159 -4.88 -1.91 5.79
N ALA A 160 -4.79 -2.07 4.48
CA ALA A 160 -4.96 -0.97 3.53
C ALA A 160 -6.35 -0.33 3.65
N PHE A 161 -7.40 -1.14 3.72
CA PHE A 161 -8.76 -0.64 3.97
C PHE A 161 -8.88 0.06 5.32
N ASN A 162 -8.36 -0.55 6.39
CA ASN A 162 -8.42 0.04 7.72
C ASN A 162 -7.72 1.40 7.79
N LEU A 163 -6.51 1.52 7.21
CA LEU A 163 -5.80 2.79 7.12
C LEU A 163 -6.55 3.82 6.27
N SER A 164 -7.11 3.38 5.14
CA SER A 164 -7.87 4.25 4.24
C SER A 164 -9.07 4.86 4.96
N GLU A 165 -9.90 4.02 5.59
CA GLU A 165 -11.09 4.44 6.34
C GLU A 165 -10.73 5.28 7.58
N LYS A 166 -9.72 4.87 8.35
CA LYS A 166 -9.27 5.56 9.57
C LYS A 166 -8.73 6.95 9.30
N TYR A 167 -8.03 7.14 8.18
CA TYR A 167 -7.35 8.40 7.85
C TYR A 167 -7.98 9.18 6.70
N ARG A 168 -9.13 8.73 6.16
CA ARG A 168 -9.83 9.37 5.03
C ARG A 168 -8.86 9.74 3.90
N THR A 169 -8.19 8.74 3.36
CA THR A 169 -7.19 8.93 2.30
C THR A 169 -7.13 7.70 1.40
N PRO A 170 -6.84 7.84 0.09
CA PRO A 170 -6.55 6.69 -0.74
C PRO A 170 -5.32 5.94 -0.21
N VAL A 171 -5.37 4.61 -0.24
CA VAL A 171 -4.23 3.75 0.11
C VAL A 171 -3.85 2.90 -1.08
N ILE A 172 -2.57 2.91 -1.43
CA ILE A 172 -2.04 2.08 -2.52
C ILE A 172 -1.45 0.82 -1.92
N LEU A 173 -1.90 -0.34 -2.40
CA LEU A 173 -1.29 -1.62 -2.14
C LEU A 173 -0.44 -2.02 -3.34
N LEU A 174 0.88 -2.02 -3.16
CA LEU A 174 1.82 -2.56 -4.12
C LEU A 174 2.01 -4.06 -3.90
N THR A 175 1.92 -4.79 -4.99
CA THR A 175 2.40 -6.16 -5.13
C THR A 175 3.18 -6.22 -6.44
N ASP A 176 3.77 -7.36 -6.76
CA ASP A 176 4.41 -7.57 -8.06
C ASP A 176 3.87 -8.83 -8.72
N GLU A 177 4.13 -8.98 -10.02
CA GLU A 177 3.66 -10.11 -10.83
C GLU A 177 3.92 -11.46 -10.15
N VAL A 178 5.09 -11.64 -9.53
CA VAL A 178 5.46 -12.90 -8.87
C VAL A 178 4.63 -13.13 -7.61
N VAL A 179 4.54 -12.17 -6.70
CA VAL A 179 3.73 -12.34 -5.48
C VAL A 179 2.27 -12.60 -5.84
N SER A 180 1.76 -11.86 -6.82
CA SER A 180 0.37 -11.88 -7.27
C SER A 180 -0.01 -13.20 -7.93
N HIS A 181 0.92 -13.84 -8.64
CA HIS A 181 0.69 -15.12 -9.31
C HIS A 181 1.19 -16.35 -8.57
N THR A 182 1.90 -16.20 -7.45
CA THR A 182 2.31 -17.34 -6.63
C THR A 182 1.12 -17.94 -5.89
N ARG A 183 1.00 -19.27 -5.90
CA ARG A 183 0.03 -20.03 -5.08
C ARG A 183 0.71 -20.62 -3.85
N GLU A 184 0.17 -20.32 -2.68
CA GLU A 184 0.71 -20.78 -1.41
C GLU A 184 -0.39 -21.24 -0.46
N LYS A 185 -0.01 -22.09 0.48
CA LYS A 185 -0.86 -22.40 1.63
C LYS A 185 -0.93 -21.16 2.52
N ILE A 186 -2.13 -20.62 2.71
CA ILE A 186 -2.39 -19.52 3.64
C ILE A 186 -3.41 -19.93 4.71
N TYR A 187 -3.48 -19.12 5.75
CA TYR A 187 -4.47 -19.23 6.81
C TYR A 187 -5.36 -17.99 6.77
N LEU A 188 -6.64 -18.21 6.52
CA LEU A 188 -7.64 -17.17 6.62
C LEU A 188 -8.20 -17.16 8.04
N PRO A 189 -8.11 -16.03 8.76
CA PRO A 189 -8.73 -15.90 10.07
C PRO A 189 -10.24 -16.06 9.97
N ARG A 190 -10.88 -16.36 11.10
CA ARG A 190 -12.34 -16.31 11.18
C ARG A 190 -12.82 -14.85 11.04
N PRO A 191 -14.02 -14.58 10.52
CA PRO A 191 -14.50 -13.20 10.34
C PRO A 191 -14.39 -12.34 11.61
N GLU A 192 -14.66 -12.91 12.78
CA GLU A 192 -14.55 -12.25 14.08
C GLU A 192 -13.12 -11.92 14.53
N GLU A 193 -12.10 -12.52 13.90
CA GLU A 193 -10.68 -12.28 14.18
C GLU A 193 -10.10 -11.19 13.26
N VAL A 194 -10.85 -10.75 12.24
CA VAL A 194 -10.43 -9.68 11.34
C VAL A 194 -10.82 -8.35 11.95
N GLU A 195 -9.82 -7.52 12.26
CA GLU A 195 -10.07 -6.13 12.63
C GLU A 195 -10.57 -5.36 11.40
N VAL A 196 -11.75 -4.78 11.51
CA VAL A 196 -12.35 -3.94 10.48
C VAL A 196 -12.62 -2.57 11.07
N ILE A 197 -11.99 -1.55 10.48
CA ILE A 197 -12.19 -0.15 10.86
C ILE A 197 -13.07 0.51 9.80
N ASP A 198 -14.14 1.14 10.24
CA ASP A 198 -15.01 1.99 9.42
C ASP A 198 -14.67 3.47 9.65
N ARG A 199 -14.84 4.29 8.63
CA ARG A 199 -14.65 5.73 8.75
C ARG A 199 -15.61 6.33 9.78
N ILE A 200 -15.14 7.37 10.46
CA ILE A 200 -15.92 8.10 11.48
C ILE A 200 -17.08 8.82 10.78
N ARG A 201 -18.31 8.58 11.23
CA ARG A 201 -19.52 9.28 10.76
C ARG A 201 -19.83 10.49 11.64
N PRO A 202 -20.51 11.53 11.13
CA PRO A 202 -20.97 12.65 11.95
C PRO A 202 -21.98 12.18 12.99
N ASP A 203 -21.90 12.74 14.19
CA ASP A 203 -22.83 12.50 15.32
C ASP A 203 -23.60 13.76 15.73
N VAL A 204 -23.44 14.84 14.95
CA VAL A 204 -24.10 16.14 15.15
C VAL A 204 -25.36 16.28 14.28
N PRO A 205 -26.29 17.20 14.61
CA PRO A 205 -27.39 17.55 13.71
C PRO A 205 -26.89 18.01 12.33
N PRO A 206 -27.62 17.75 11.23
CA PRO A 206 -27.19 18.12 9.88
C PRO A 206 -26.79 19.59 9.69
N ASP A 207 -27.48 20.51 10.38
CA ASP A 207 -27.20 21.95 10.29
C ASP A 207 -25.86 22.36 10.92
N TRP A 208 -25.27 21.49 11.74
CA TRP A 208 -24.01 21.74 12.46
C TRP A 208 -22.82 21.04 11.83
N TYR A 209 -23.04 20.25 10.77
CA TYR A 209 -21.98 19.49 10.14
C TYR A 209 -21.03 20.39 9.34
N ILE A 210 -19.74 20.23 9.61
CA ILE A 210 -18.64 20.88 8.89
C ILE A 210 -17.70 19.77 8.36
N PRO A 211 -17.72 19.48 7.04
CA PRO A 211 -17.13 18.28 6.44
C PRO A 211 -15.61 18.18 6.53
N TYR A 212 -14.92 19.33 6.58
CA TYR A 212 -13.46 19.44 6.58
C TYR A 212 -12.93 20.20 7.79
N GLU A 213 -13.70 20.23 8.88
CA GLU A 213 -13.29 20.87 10.13
C GLU A 213 -12.04 20.22 10.71
N ASP A 214 -11.09 21.06 11.13
CA ASP A 214 -9.88 20.55 11.76
C ASP A 214 -10.14 20.04 13.17
N ASN A 215 -9.49 18.94 13.54
CA ASN A 215 -9.56 18.36 14.87
C ASN A 215 -8.20 17.83 15.32
N SER A 216 -8.13 17.35 16.57
CA SER A 216 -6.87 16.84 17.14
C SER A 216 -6.28 15.67 16.36
N ARG A 217 -7.09 14.91 15.63
CA ARG A 217 -6.65 13.79 14.78
C ARG A 217 -6.36 14.21 13.34
N GLY A 218 -6.78 15.41 12.92
CA GLY A 218 -6.73 15.88 11.53
C GLY A 218 -7.69 15.13 10.59
N VAL A 219 -8.57 14.27 11.12
CA VAL A 219 -9.51 13.44 10.36
C VAL A 219 -10.94 13.85 10.73
N PRO A 220 -11.59 14.74 9.98
CA PRO A 220 -12.97 15.10 10.25
C PRO A 220 -13.92 13.90 10.02
N PRO A 221 -15.06 13.80 10.73
CA PRO A 221 -16.11 12.86 10.39
C PRO A 221 -16.58 13.03 8.94
N MET A 222 -16.90 11.93 8.27
CA MET A 222 -17.33 11.90 6.87
C MET A 222 -18.77 11.41 6.77
N SER A 223 -19.66 12.26 6.27
CA SER A 223 -21.00 11.82 5.88
C SER A 223 -20.99 11.00 4.59
N VAL A 224 -22.05 10.24 4.41
CA VAL A 224 -22.44 9.60 3.16
C VAL A 224 -23.40 10.51 2.39
N PHE A 225 -23.35 10.51 1.06
CA PHE A 225 -24.39 11.14 0.24
C PHE A 225 -25.74 10.46 0.44
N GLY A 226 -26.76 11.25 0.77
CA GLY A 226 -28.13 10.76 1.00
C GLY A 226 -28.51 10.63 2.48
N ASP A 227 -27.56 10.67 3.40
CA ASP A 227 -27.81 10.57 4.86
C ASP A 227 -28.32 11.88 5.49
N GLY A 228 -28.72 12.87 4.68
CA GLY A 228 -29.29 14.15 5.13
C GLY A 228 -28.27 15.26 5.43
N TYR A 229 -27.00 14.93 5.62
CA TYR A 229 -25.92 15.91 5.70
C TYR A 229 -25.55 16.43 4.31
N ARG A 230 -25.34 17.75 4.21
CA ARG A 230 -24.99 18.42 2.95
C ARG A 230 -23.57 18.93 3.02
N TYR A 231 -22.77 18.60 2.01
CA TYR A 231 -21.42 19.09 1.86
C TYR A 231 -21.01 19.11 0.39
N HIS A 232 -20.02 19.92 0.08
CA HIS A 232 -19.48 20.04 -1.27
C HIS A 232 -18.17 19.26 -1.38
N VAL A 233 -17.98 18.53 -2.48
CA VAL A 233 -16.77 17.79 -2.79
C VAL A 233 -16.18 18.36 -4.06
N THR A 234 -14.92 18.77 -4.03
CA THR A 234 -14.24 19.42 -5.15
C THR A 234 -12.75 19.11 -5.15
N GLY A 235 -12.15 19.17 -6.35
CA GLY A 235 -10.71 19.06 -6.54
C GLY A 235 -9.97 20.39 -6.35
N LEU A 236 -10.72 21.50 -6.21
CA LEU A 236 -10.14 22.79 -5.87
C LEU A 236 -9.74 22.81 -4.39
N ILE A 237 -8.77 23.65 -4.05
CA ILE A 237 -8.54 23.99 -2.64
C ILE A 237 -9.80 24.66 -2.10
N HIS A 238 -10.25 24.19 -0.94
CA HIS A 238 -11.54 24.53 -0.39
C HIS A 238 -11.46 24.87 1.10
N ASP A 239 -12.44 25.63 1.55
CA ASP A 239 -12.66 25.95 2.95
C ASP A 239 -13.15 24.73 3.75
N VAL A 240 -13.36 24.90 5.06
CA VAL A 240 -13.85 23.83 5.95
C VAL A 240 -15.24 23.29 5.59
N ARG A 241 -16.01 24.01 4.76
CA ARG A 241 -17.33 23.62 4.26
C ARG A 241 -17.28 22.94 2.89
N GLY A 242 -16.13 22.91 2.24
CA GLY A 242 -15.92 22.30 0.93
C GLY A 242 -16.10 23.25 -0.24
N PHE A 243 -16.29 24.55 0.00
CA PHE A 243 -16.40 25.54 -1.08
C PHE A 243 -15.02 26.01 -1.52
N PRO A 244 -14.78 26.20 -2.84
CA PRO A 244 -13.50 26.68 -3.33
C PRO A 244 -13.09 28.01 -2.69
N THR A 245 -11.79 28.15 -2.39
CA THR A 245 -11.25 29.33 -1.73
C THR A 245 -9.94 29.82 -2.35
N GLU A 246 -9.73 31.13 -2.31
CA GLU A 246 -8.47 31.81 -2.65
C GLU A 246 -7.82 32.45 -1.41
N ARG A 247 -8.40 32.24 -0.22
CA ARG A 247 -7.92 32.83 1.03
C ARG A 247 -6.67 32.11 1.52
N GLN A 248 -5.57 32.85 1.66
CA GLN A 248 -4.25 32.28 1.98
C GLN A 248 -4.21 31.54 3.33
N ASP A 249 -4.94 32.04 4.32
CA ASP A 249 -5.07 31.42 5.64
C ASP A 249 -5.78 30.06 5.57
N GLU A 250 -6.84 29.95 4.77
CA GLU A 250 -7.57 28.70 4.55
C GLU A 250 -6.75 27.68 3.76
N ILE A 251 -6.06 28.13 2.69
CA ILE A 251 -5.17 27.28 1.89
C ILE A 251 -4.06 26.69 2.77
N THR A 252 -3.42 27.53 3.59
CA THR A 252 -2.33 27.10 4.48
C THR A 252 -2.84 26.13 5.55
N ALA A 253 -4.01 26.40 6.15
CA ALA A 253 -4.62 25.53 7.13
C ALA A 253 -4.99 24.16 6.54
N PHE A 254 -5.59 24.14 5.35
CA PHE A 254 -5.95 22.92 4.62
C PHE A 254 -4.71 22.05 4.35
N MET A 255 -3.67 22.63 3.75
CA MET A 255 -2.44 21.90 3.42
C MET A 255 -1.76 21.34 4.68
N ASN A 256 -1.61 22.17 5.72
CA ASN A 256 -1.02 21.73 6.98
C ASN A 256 -1.84 20.61 7.64
N ARG A 257 -3.17 20.70 7.62
CA ARG A 257 -4.05 19.66 8.18
C ARG A 257 -3.89 18.35 7.44
N ILE A 258 -3.98 18.34 6.12
CA ILE A 258 -3.89 17.11 5.33
C ILE A 258 -2.52 16.42 5.55
N PHE A 259 -1.42 17.17 5.58
CA PHE A 259 -0.11 16.59 5.91
C PHE A 259 -0.02 16.12 7.37
N ARG A 260 -0.53 16.91 8.32
CA ARG A 260 -0.53 16.54 9.75
C ARG A 260 -1.34 15.28 10.01
N LYS A 261 -2.46 15.09 9.29
CA LYS A 261 -3.31 13.89 9.30
C LYS A 261 -2.52 12.60 9.10
N ILE A 262 -1.42 12.63 8.34
CA ILE A 262 -0.58 11.45 8.12
C ILE A 262 0.67 11.48 9.00
N THR A 263 1.34 12.64 9.11
CA THR A 263 2.63 12.74 9.80
C THR A 263 2.55 12.58 11.32
N GLN A 264 1.42 12.88 11.96
CA GLN A 264 1.27 12.63 13.40
C GLN A 264 0.96 11.18 13.75
N HIS A 265 0.56 10.36 12.76
CA HIS A 265 0.17 8.96 12.94
C HIS A 265 1.17 7.98 12.32
N LEU A 266 2.41 8.43 12.06
CA LEU A 266 3.46 7.57 11.51
C LEU A 266 3.66 6.25 12.28
N PRO A 267 3.66 6.21 13.63
CA PRO A 267 3.82 4.94 14.35
C PRO A 267 2.71 3.92 14.11
N ASP A 268 1.51 4.38 13.72
CA ASP A 268 0.38 3.51 13.37
C ASP A 268 0.40 3.08 11.90
N ILE A 269 1.05 3.86 11.02
CA ILE A 269 1.09 3.65 9.56
C ILE A 269 2.34 2.91 9.13
N GLU A 270 3.51 3.30 9.65
CA GLU A 270 4.81 2.72 9.33
C GLU A 270 4.91 1.31 9.90
N GLN A 271 5.16 0.34 9.02
CA GLN A 271 5.34 -1.04 9.40
C GLN A 271 6.55 -1.64 8.67
N ILE A 272 7.38 -2.33 9.44
CA ILE A 272 8.46 -3.16 8.95
C ILE A 272 8.40 -4.51 9.65
N ASP A 273 8.90 -5.55 8.99
CA ASP A 273 9.16 -6.84 9.63
C ASP A 273 10.66 -7.05 9.71
N GLU A 274 11.15 -7.42 10.89
CA GLU A 274 12.56 -7.69 11.12
C GLU A 274 12.80 -9.19 11.32
N GLU A 275 13.91 -9.69 10.78
CA GLU A 275 14.36 -11.06 10.99
C GLU A 275 15.86 -11.09 11.22
N MET A 276 16.29 -11.63 12.37
CA MET A 276 17.70 -11.80 12.75
C MET A 276 18.50 -10.49 12.69
N THR A 277 17.93 -9.37 13.16
CA THR A 277 18.55 -8.04 13.07
C THR A 277 19.25 -7.61 14.36
N GLU A 278 19.02 -8.30 15.47
CA GLU A 278 19.45 -7.92 16.82
C GLU A 278 20.98 -7.91 16.96
N ASP A 279 21.64 -8.91 16.39
CA ASP A 279 23.11 -9.07 16.38
C ASP A 279 23.71 -8.90 14.98
N ALA A 280 22.93 -8.41 14.00
CA ALA A 280 23.35 -8.32 12.62
C ALA A 280 24.44 -7.26 12.42
N GLU A 281 25.49 -7.63 11.67
CA GLU A 281 26.50 -6.69 11.16
C GLU A 281 26.19 -6.23 9.73
N ILE A 282 25.45 -7.04 8.98
CA ILE A 282 24.97 -6.74 7.62
C ILE A 282 23.46 -6.88 7.60
N VAL A 283 22.73 -5.92 7.05
CA VAL A 283 21.26 -6.04 6.89
C VAL A 283 20.85 -5.90 5.44
N VAL A 284 19.93 -6.75 4.99
CA VAL A 284 19.23 -6.57 3.71
C VAL A 284 17.95 -5.78 3.97
N ILE A 285 17.72 -4.70 3.23
CA ILE A 285 16.44 -3.98 3.23
C ILE A 285 15.73 -4.27 1.92
N ALA A 286 14.54 -4.88 1.96
CA ALA A 286 13.81 -5.31 0.77
C ALA A 286 12.29 -5.21 0.95
N TYR A 287 11.53 -5.33 -0.14
CA TYR A 287 10.07 -5.35 -0.16
C TYR A 287 9.57 -6.20 -1.34
N GLY A 288 8.26 -6.47 -1.39
CA GLY A 288 7.64 -7.28 -2.44
C GLY A 288 8.25 -8.68 -2.53
N SER A 289 8.31 -9.29 -3.72
CA SER A 289 8.90 -10.62 -3.93
C SER A 289 10.37 -10.73 -3.52
N VAL A 290 11.14 -9.64 -3.62
CA VAL A 290 12.59 -9.63 -3.32
C VAL A 290 12.87 -9.93 -1.84
N SER A 291 11.97 -9.53 -0.93
CA SER A 291 12.11 -9.84 0.50
C SER A 291 12.14 -11.35 0.76
N ARG A 292 11.48 -12.16 -0.08
CA ARG A 292 11.48 -13.62 0.02
C ARG A 292 12.85 -14.19 -0.36
N SER A 293 13.43 -13.72 -1.45
CA SER A 293 14.79 -14.09 -1.86
C SER A 293 15.81 -13.67 -0.80
N ALA A 294 15.66 -12.46 -0.26
CA ALA A 294 16.50 -11.93 0.80
C ALA A 294 16.42 -12.76 2.08
N ARG A 295 15.21 -13.15 2.51
CA ARG A 295 14.99 -14.00 3.68
C ARG A 295 15.76 -15.32 3.59
N ARG A 296 15.67 -15.98 2.43
CA ARG A 296 16.42 -17.22 2.20
C ARG A 296 17.94 -16.97 2.22
N ALA A 297 18.41 -15.93 1.54
CA ALA A 297 19.83 -15.59 1.50
C ALA A 297 20.40 -15.25 2.89
N VAL A 298 19.63 -14.54 3.73
CA VAL A 298 20.01 -14.20 5.11
C VAL A 298 20.16 -15.46 5.96
N ARG A 299 19.20 -16.39 5.89
CA ARG A 299 19.28 -17.68 6.61
C ARG A 299 20.47 -18.53 6.16
N GLU A 300 20.73 -18.58 4.85
CA GLU A 300 21.88 -19.30 4.30
C GLU A 300 23.21 -18.64 4.73
N ALA A 301 23.29 -17.31 4.71
CA ALA A 301 24.46 -16.56 5.18
C ALA A 301 24.74 -16.78 6.67
N ARG A 302 23.69 -16.84 7.50
CA ARG A 302 23.77 -17.19 8.93
C ARG A 302 24.32 -18.60 9.14
N GLY A 303 23.91 -19.56 8.32
CA GLY A 303 24.48 -20.93 8.32
C GLY A 303 25.98 -20.98 8.00
N LEU A 304 26.51 -19.97 7.32
CA LEU A 304 27.94 -19.78 7.02
C LEU A 304 28.66 -18.91 8.05
N GLY A 305 28.01 -18.53 9.15
CA GLY A 305 28.59 -17.70 10.21
C GLY A 305 28.56 -16.18 9.94
N VAL A 306 27.93 -15.73 8.86
CA VAL A 306 27.75 -14.30 8.59
C VAL A 306 26.58 -13.77 9.42
N LYS A 307 26.82 -12.72 10.21
CA LYS A 307 25.76 -12.05 11.00
C LYS A 307 24.88 -11.17 10.11
N ALA A 308 24.05 -11.79 9.29
CA ALA A 308 23.12 -11.12 8.38
C ALA A 308 21.72 -10.98 8.98
N GLY A 309 21.04 -9.86 8.76
CA GLY A 309 19.63 -9.65 9.10
C GLY A 309 18.81 -9.20 7.90
N LEU A 310 17.48 -9.24 8.04
CA LEU A 310 16.52 -8.74 7.05
C LEU A 310 15.60 -7.71 7.70
N VAL A 311 15.40 -6.59 7.00
CA VAL A 311 14.29 -5.67 7.22
C VAL A 311 13.40 -5.71 5.98
N GLN A 312 12.21 -6.27 6.11
CA GLN A 312 11.17 -6.22 5.10
C GLN A 312 10.34 -4.94 5.30
N LEU A 313 10.29 -4.08 4.29
CA LEU A 313 9.42 -2.90 4.32
C LEU A 313 7.99 -3.33 3.94
N VAL A 314 7.07 -3.21 4.89
CA VAL A 314 5.62 -3.41 4.65
C VAL A 314 4.98 -2.07 4.27
N SER A 315 5.41 -0.97 4.90
CA SER A 315 5.06 0.38 4.47
C SER A 315 6.23 0.98 3.69
N LEU A 316 5.96 1.48 2.48
CA LEU A 316 6.93 2.21 1.67
C LEU A 316 6.77 3.71 1.84
N TRP A 317 5.52 4.19 1.90
CA TRP A 317 5.17 5.59 2.10
C TRP A 317 4.09 5.73 3.18
N PRO A 318 4.25 6.65 4.14
CA PRO A 318 5.48 7.37 4.47
C PRO A 318 6.65 6.42 4.74
N PHE A 319 7.86 6.83 4.36
CA PHE A 319 9.05 5.97 4.48
C PHE A 319 9.39 5.77 5.97
N PRO A 320 9.58 4.52 6.46
CA PRO A 320 9.78 4.19 7.87
C PRO A 320 11.16 4.64 8.39
N ARG A 321 11.33 5.96 8.46
CA ARG A 321 12.61 6.62 8.66
C ARG A 321 13.24 6.24 9.99
N GLN A 322 12.45 6.26 11.06
CA GLN A 322 12.98 6.03 12.40
C GLN A 322 13.53 4.60 12.54
N ALA A 323 12.79 3.62 12.05
CA ALA A 323 13.19 2.22 12.07
C ALA A 323 14.43 1.97 11.19
N VAL A 324 14.45 2.53 9.97
CA VAL A 324 15.60 2.40 9.06
C VAL A 324 16.84 3.11 9.62
N GLU A 325 16.72 4.33 10.17
CA GLU A 325 17.85 5.02 10.81
C GLU A 325 18.41 4.22 11.99
N ALA A 326 17.56 3.57 12.80
CA ALA A 326 18.00 2.72 13.91
C ALA A 326 18.86 1.56 13.40
N VAL A 327 18.45 0.91 12.29
CA VAL A 327 19.22 -0.15 11.65
C VAL A 327 20.56 0.36 11.11
N LEU A 328 20.55 1.49 10.40
CA LEU A 328 21.74 2.05 9.75
C LEU A 328 22.83 2.44 10.76
N ARG A 329 22.47 2.78 12.01
CA ARG A 329 23.45 3.12 13.06
C ARG A 329 24.14 1.91 13.69
N ARG A 330 23.54 0.71 13.61
CA ARG A 330 24.07 -0.51 14.27
C ARG A 330 24.89 -1.41 13.35
N VAL A 331 24.70 -1.31 12.03
CA VAL A 331 25.30 -2.25 11.07
C VAL A 331 26.45 -1.63 10.27
N ARG A 332 27.43 -2.43 9.88
CA ARG A 332 28.55 -1.96 9.03
C ARG A 332 28.19 -1.84 7.55
N MET A 333 27.17 -2.58 7.11
CA MET A 333 26.68 -2.52 5.73
C MET A 333 25.18 -2.81 5.62
N VAL A 334 24.51 -2.11 4.70
CA VAL A 334 23.16 -2.43 4.24
C VAL A 334 23.18 -2.74 2.76
N LEU A 335 22.53 -3.84 2.37
CA LEU A 335 22.27 -4.19 0.98
C LEU A 335 20.80 -3.93 0.64
N VAL A 336 20.54 -3.22 -0.45
CA VAL A 336 19.18 -2.94 -0.94
C VAL A 336 19.01 -3.57 -2.31
N PRO A 337 18.48 -4.81 -2.40
CA PRO A 337 18.13 -5.44 -3.66
C PRO A 337 16.75 -4.97 -4.14
N GLU A 338 16.63 -4.59 -5.41
CA GLU A 338 15.38 -4.07 -5.99
C GLU A 338 15.20 -4.52 -7.45
N LEU A 339 13.95 -4.81 -7.85
CA LEU A 339 13.59 -5.06 -9.26
C LEU A 339 13.32 -3.75 -10.02
N ASN A 340 14.18 -2.76 -9.79
CA ASN A 340 14.18 -1.43 -10.40
C ASN A 340 15.60 -0.82 -10.33
N MET A 341 15.77 0.41 -10.82
CA MET A 341 17.06 1.13 -10.83
C MET A 341 17.37 1.92 -9.55
N GLY A 342 16.97 1.41 -8.38
CA GLY A 342 17.31 1.94 -7.07
C GLY A 342 16.35 3.01 -6.56
N GLN A 343 15.07 2.70 -6.37
CA GLN A 343 14.09 3.66 -5.87
C GLN A 343 14.12 3.76 -4.33
N ILE A 344 14.03 2.63 -3.61
CA ILE A 344 14.12 2.61 -2.15
C ILE A 344 15.55 2.83 -1.66
N SER A 345 16.54 2.31 -2.36
CA SER A 345 17.95 2.51 -2.00
C SER A 345 18.36 3.98 -1.95
N ARG A 346 17.73 4.85 -2.75
CA ARG A 346 17.92 6.31 -2.65
C ARG A 346 17.35 6.87 -1.34
N GLU A 347 16.21 6.39 -0.89
CA GLU A 347 15.64 6.80 0.41
C GLU A 347 16.48 6.30 1.58
N VAL A 348 16.97 5.05 1.51
CA VAL A 348 17.89 4.50 2.51
C VAL A 348 19.17 5.36 2.58
N LYS A 349 19.75 5.71 1.42
CA LYS A 349 20.92 6.62 1.35
C LYS A 349 20.60 8.01 1.92
N ARG A 350 19.41 8.55 1.62
CA ARG A 350 18.96 9.86 2.13
C ARG A 350 18.94 9.91 3.66
N VAL A 351 18.58 8.82 4.34
CA VAL A 351 18.50 8.77 5.81
C VAL A 351 19.79 8.25 6.48
N ASN A 352 20.71 7.66 5.73
CA ASN A 352 21.96 7.07 6.25
C ASN A 352 22.91 8.07 6.94
N LYS A 353 22.96 9.34 6.48
CA LYS A 353 23.86 10.37 7.05
C LYS A 353 25.32 9.92 7.25
N GLY A 354 25.80 8.98 6.42
CA GLY A 354 27.15 8.41 6.49
C GLY A 354 27.39 7.36 7.59
N ALA A 355 26.34 6.87 8.27
CA ALA A 355 26.47 5.92 9.37
C ALA A 355 26.95 4.53 8.93
N THR A 356 26.53 4.07 7.74
CA THR A 356 26.87 2.73 7.24
C THR A 356 27.13 2.71 5.73
N ARG A 357 27.75 1.65 5.22
CA ARG A 357 27.92 1.44 3.78
C ARG A 357 26.60 0.95 3.18
N VAL A 358 26.03 1.67 2.21
CA VAL A 358 24.80 1.26 1.52
C VAL A 358 25.12 0.75 0.11
N GLU A 359 24.94 -0.55 -0.10
CA GLU A 359 25.06 -1.22 -1.39
C GLU A 359 23.70 -1.42 -2.07
N THR A 360 23.72 -1.50 -3.39
CA THR A 360 22.52 -1.72 -4.22
C THR A 360 22.71 -2.97 -5.07
N LEU A 361 21.65 -3.76 -5.23
CA LEU A 361 21.57 -4.87 -6.18
C LEU A 361 20.32 -4.70 -7.03
N ASN A 362 20.48 -4.05 -8.17
CA ASN A 362 19.38 -3.64 -9.03
C ASN A 362 19.24 -4.62 -10.20
N ARG A 363 18.01 -4.97 -10.55
CA ARG A 363 17.69 -5.80 -11.72
C ARG A 363 16.43 -5.29 -12.41
N VAL A 364 16.41 -5.31 -13.74
CA VAL A 364 15.32 -4.72 -14.56
C VAL A 364 14.97 -5.55 -15.80
N ASP A 365 15.49 -6.77 -15.90
CA ASP A 365 15.37 -7.64 -17.08
C ASP A 365 14.12 -8.53 -17.06
N GLY A 366 13.19 -8.30 -16.13
CA GLY A 366 11.99 -9.11 -15.97
C GLY A 366 12.19 -10.45 -15.25
N SER A 367 13.37 -10.67 -14.65
CA SER A 367 13.67 -11.85 -13.85
C SER A 367 13.87 -11.51 -12.37
N LEU A 368 13.64 -12.51 -11.49
CA LEU A 368 13.84 -12.34 -10.05
C LEU A 368 15.33 -12.22 -9.69
N ILE A 369 15.62 -11.43 -8.66
CA ILE A 369 16.89 -11.53 -7.95
C ILE A 369 16.86 -12.81 -7.13
N THR A 370 17.82 -13.71 -7.39
CA THR A 370 17.87 -15.01 -6.71
C THR A 370 18.48 -14.91 -5.30
N PRO A 371 18.16 -15.85 -4.38
CA PRO A 371 18.83 -15.91 -3.09
C PRO A 371 20.36 -16.01 -3.21
N GLY A 372 20.87 -16.76 -4.20
CA GLY A 372 22.31 -16.95 -4.41
C GLY A 372 23.04 -15.66 -4.78
N GLU A 373 22.41 -14.78 -5.55
CA GLU A 373 22.98 -13.46 -5.87
C GLU A 373 23.09 -12.57 -4.63
N ILE A 374 22.04 -12.55 -3.80
CA ILE A 374 22.05 -11.80 -2.53
C ILE A 374 23.11 -12.39 -1.60
N LEU A 375 23.13 -13.71 -1.44
CA LEU A 375 24.10 -14.43 -0.61
C LEU A 375 25.53 -14.11 -1.02
N THR A 376 25.82 -14.09 -2.32
CA THR A 376 27.15 -13.74 -2.84
C THR A 376 27.60 -12.35 -2.40
N ARG A 377 26.68 -11.38 -2.30
CA ARG A 377 26.98 -10.03 -1.80
C ARG A 377 27.18 -10.00 -0.28
N LEU A 378 26.45 -10.84 0.46
CA LEU A 378 26.57 -10.96 1.91
C LEU A 378 27.89 -11.59 2.34
N VAL A 379 28.39 -12.60 1.63
CA VAL A 379 29.62 -13.35 1.99
C VAL A 379 30.90 -12.64 1.55
N LYS A 380 30.86 -11.81 0.50
CA LYS A 380 32.03 -11.09 -0.02
C LYS A 380 32.53 -9.94 0.87
N ASN A 381 31.80 -9.59 1.93
CA ASN A 381 32.07 -8.45 2.82
C ASN A 381 32.24 -8.92 4.26
#